data_AF-A0A372DVN5-F1
#
_entry.id   AF-A0A372DVN5-F1
#
_cell.length_a   1.000
_cell.length_b   1.000
_cell.length_c   1.000
_cell.angle_alpha   90.00
_cell.angle_beta   90.00
_cell.angle_gamma   90.00
#
_symmetry.space_group_name_H-M   'P 1'
#
loop_
_entity.id
_entity.type
_entity.pdbx_description
1 polymer ?
#
loop_
_entity_poly.entity_id
_entity_poly.type
_entity_poly.pdbx_seq_one_letter_code
_entity_poly.pdbx_strand_id
1 'polypeptide(L)'
;MIYISRQEHFNAAHKLHNPKWSDERNTEVFGPCANVNWHGHNYDLIVTVKGRPDPETGFVIDLKDLSNLIRAHVIDQVDHKNLNLDVPFMAGQLASTENLVVAFWKILQPEIEQISPARLHSLKLYETPRNFVEYFGEE
;
A
#
# COMPACT_ATOMS: atom_id res chain seq x y z
N MET A 1 6.91 21.60 -10.29
CA MET A 1 6.01 20.43 -10.34
C MET A 1 5.17 20.50 -9.08
N ILE A 2 3.86 20.33 -9.18
CA ILE A 2 2.96 20.31 -8.02
C ILE A 2 2.78 18.85 -7.58
N TYR A 3 2.71 18.65 -6.27
CA TYR A 3 2.45 17.37 -5.63
C TYR A 3 1.06 17.43 -5.01
N ILE A 4 0.23 16.43 -5.28
CA ILE A 4 -1.06 16.28 -4.61
C ILE A 4 -1.14 14.89 -4.00
N SER A 5 -1.81 14.78 -2.87
CA SER A 5 -1.93 13.53 -2.13
C SER A 5 -3.40 13.19 -1.89
N ARG A 6 -3.71 11.90 -2.00
CA ARG A 6 -4.99 11.32 -1.61
C ARG A 6 -4.76 10.28 -0.52
N GLN A 7 -5.46 10.42 0.60
CA GLN A 7 -5.45 9.43 1.67
C GLN A 7 -6.66 8.50 1.53
N GLU A 8 -6.41 7.20 1.65
CA GLU A 8 -7.41 6.14 1.75
C GLU A 8 -7.11 5.25 2.97
N HIS A 9 -8.10 4.47 3.38
CA HIS A 9 -8.05 3.66 4.60
C HIS A 9 -8.49 2.23 4.32
N PHE A 10 -7.87 1.25 4.98
CA PHE A 10 -8.33 -0.14 4.97
C PHE A 10 -7.98 -0.88 6.26
N ASN A 11 -8.74 -1.91 6.59
CA ASN A 11 -8.53 -2.76 7.76
C ASN A 11 -8.08 -4.14 7.29
N ALA A 12 -6.95 -4.65 7.76
CA ALA A 12 -6.50 -5.97 7.35
C ALA A 12 -5.80 -6.73 8.47
N ALA A 13 -5.93 -8.05 8.44
CA ALA A 13 -5.20 -8.97 9.29
C ALA A 13 -3.97 -9.52 8.58
N HIS A 14 -2.91 -9.82 9.31
CA HIS A 14 -1.72 -10.47 8.79
C HIS A 14 -0.89 -11.14 9.90
N LYS A 15 0.16 -11.86 9.49
CA LYS A 15 1.27 -12.22 10.36
C LYS A 15 2.57 -12.18 9.56
N LEU A 16 3.66 -11.91 10.27
CA LEU A 16 5.00 -12.07 9.74
C LEU A 16 5.49 -13.47 10.04
N HIS A 17 5.64 -14.27 9.00
CA HIS A 17 6.09 -15.65 9.13
C HIS A 17 6.84 -16.10 7.87
N ASN A 18 8.10 -16.49 8.05
CA ASN A 18 8.89 -17.09 7.01
C ASN A 18 8.75 -18.62 7.07
N PRO A 19 8.15 -19.27 6.06
CA PRO A 19 7.92 -20.72 6.05
C PRO A 19 9.22 -21.55 5.94
N LYS A 20 10.37 -20.90 5.68
CA LYS A 20 11.68 -21.56 5.64
C LYS A 20 12.37 -21.60 6.99
N TRP A 21 11.81 -20.97 8.02
CA TRP A 21 12.37 -20.90 9.37
C TRP A 21 11.56 -21.76 10.34
N SER A 22 12.17 -22.14 11.46
CA SER A 22 11.43 -22.74 12.57
C SER A 22 10.53 -21.71 13.25
N ASP A 23 9.53 -22.18 14.01
CA ASP A 23 8.62 -21.32 14.76
C ASP A 23 9.37 -20.48 15.82
N GLU A 24 10.41 -21.04 16.45
CA GLU A 24 11.24 -20.32 17.43
C GLU A 24 11.96 -19.16 16.76
N ARG A 25 12.54 -19.37 15.57
CA ARG A 25 13.24 -18.32 14.84
C ARG A 25 12.27 -17.24 14.35
N ASN A 26 11.08 -17.62 13.88
CA ASN A 26 10.05 -16.63 13.54
C ASN A 26 9.65 -15.80 14.75
N THR A 27 9.49 -16.44 15.92
CA THR A 27 9.16 -15.76 17.17
C THR A 27 10.29 -14.85 17.65
N GLU A 28 11.54 -15.29 17.54
CA GLU A 28 12.72 -14.48 17.90
C GLU A 28 12.83 -13.22 17.03
N VAL A 29 12.61 -13.35 15.72
CA VAL A 29 12.81 -12.25 14.75
C VAL A 29 11.60 -11.32 14.69
N PHE A 30 10.38 -11.87 14.58
CA PHE A 30 9.17 -11.08 14.36
C PHE A 30 8.36 -10.83 15.64
N GLY A 31 8.70 -11.51 16.75
CA GLY A 31 8.08 -11.28 18.05
C GLY A 31 6.55 -11.41 18.00
N PRO A 32 5.79 -10.45 18.58
CA PRO A 32 4.32 -10.46 18.54
C PRO A 32 3.72 -10.54 17.13
N CYS A 33 4.40 -10.03 16.11
CA CYS A 33 3.91 -10.08 14.72
C CYS A 33 3.93 -11.51 14.15
N ALA A 34 4.64 -12.45 14.78
CA ALA A 34 4.66 -13.87 14.43
C ALA A 34 3.47 -14.67 14.99
N ASN A 35 2.52 -14.02 15.68
CA ASN A 35 1.42 -14.71 16.36
C ASN A 35 0.72 -15.73 15.45
N VAL A 36 0.61 -16.97 15.93
CA VAL A 36 -0.02 -18.08 15.20
C VAL A 36 -1.45 -17.74 14.80
N ASN A 37 -2.15 -16.99 15.67
CA ASN A 37 -3.53 -16.56 15.48
C ASN A 37 -3.66 -15.16 14.85
N TRP A 38 -2.62 -14.69 14.15
CA TRP A 38 -2.60 -13.43 13.41
C TRP A 38 -2.73 -12.19 14.34
N HIS A 39 -2.68 -11.03 13.71
CA HIS A 39 -3.08 -9.75 14.27
C HIS A 39 -3.56 -8.86 13.11
N GLY A 40 -3.91 -7.61 13.36
CA GLY A 40 -4.32 -6.72 12.29
C GLY A 40 -4.13 -5.26 12.64
N HIS A 41 -4.30 -4.42 11.61
CA HIS A 41 -4.13 -2.98 11.72
C HIS A 41 -5.18 -2.25 10.89
N ASN A 42 -5.36 -0.98 11.25
CA ASN A 42 -6.17 -0.03 10.52
C ASN A 42 -5.19 0.84 9.74
N TYR A 43 -4.94 0.47 8.49
CA TYR A 43 -3.90 1.07 7.67
C TYR A 43 -4.40 2.37 7.02
N ASP A 44 -3.52 3.37 6.97
CA ASP A 44 -3.73 4.57 6.16
C ASP A 44 -2.72 4.58 5.00
N LEU A 45 -3.24 4.62 3.78
CA LEU A 45 -2.45 4.74 2.55
C LEU A 45 -2.56 6.17 2.01
N ILE A 46 -1.44 6.88 1.94
CA ILE A 46 -1.32 8.17 1.28
C ILE A 46 -0.64 7.97 -0.07
N VAL A 47 -1.36 8.27 -1.14
CA VAL A 47 -0.89 8.21 -2.52
C VAL A 47 -0.58 9.62 -2.98
N THR A 48 0.69 9.90 -3.25
CA THR A 48 1.14 11.20 -3.76
C THR A 48 1.50 11.08 -5.22
N VAL A 49 0.89 11.90 -6.06
CA VAL A 49 1.24 12.06 -7.48
C VAL A 49 1.84 13.44 -7.72
N LYS A 50 2.61 13.58 -8.80
CA LYS A 50 3.22 14.84 -9.20
C LYS A 50 2.98 15.15 -10.67
N GLY A 51 2.75 16.42 -10.98
CA GLY A 51 2.55 16.86 -12.36
C GLY A 51 2.47 18.38 -12.49
N ARG A 52 2.08 18.83 -13.68
CA ARG A 52 1.77 20.24 -13.94
C ARG A 52 0.25 20.39 -13.92
N PRO A 53 -0.30 21.41 -13.23
CA PRO A 53 -1.71 21.74 -13.36
C PRO A 53 -2.09 21.93 -14.82
N ASP A 54 -3.19 21.31 -15.21
CA ASP A 54 -3.85 21.58 -16.49
C ASP A 54 -4.28 23.05 -16.55
N PRO A 55 -4.06 23.77 -17.67
CA PRO A 55 -4.30 25.20 -17.76
C PRO A 55 -5.78 25.59 -17.72
N GLU A 56 -6.71 24.67 -18.02
CA GLU A 56 -8.15 24.95 -18.02
C GLU A 56 -8.79 24.61 -16.67
N THR A 57 -8.39 23.49 -16.07
CA THR A 57 -8.98 22.98 -14.82
C THR A 57 -8.19 23.35 -13.56
N GLY A 58 -6.89 23.60 -13.70
CA GLY A 58 -5.97 23.80 -12.57
C GLY A 58 -5.59 22.52 -11.81
N PHE A 59 -5.99 21.34 -12.27
CA PHE A 59 -5.73 20.07 -11.60
C PHE A 59 -4.48 19.38 -12.12
N VAL A 60 -3.74 18.68 -11.24
CA VAL A 60 -2.71 17.72 -11.67
C VAL A 60 -3.38 16.42 -12.13
N ILE A 61 -4.37 15.96 -11.36
CA ILE A 61 -5.31 14.88 -11.66
C ILE A 61 -6.57 15.19 -10.84
N ASP A 62 -7.74 14.78 -11.31
CA ASP A 62 -8.96 14.85 -10.50
C ASP A 62 -8.82 13.91 -9.28
N LEU A 63 -8.99 14.45 -8.07
CA LEU A 63 -8.85 13.67 -6.83
C LEU A 63 -9.91 12.58 -6.67
N LYS A 64 -11.08 12.75 -7.28
CA LYS A 64 -12.14 11.74 -7.31
C LYS A 64 -11.73 10.56 -8.20
N ASP A 65 -11.15 10.83 -9.36
CA ASP A 65 -10.65 9.78 -10.25
C ASP A 65 -9.49 9.03 -9.61
N LEU A 66 -8.56 9.75 -8.97
CA LEU A 66 -7.48 9.14 -8.19
C LEU A 66 -8.03 8.26 -7.05
N SER A 67 -9.03 8.74 -6.31
CA SER A 67 -9.67 7.95 -5.25
C SER A 67 -10.35 6.68 -5.79
N ASN A 68 -11.11 6.79 -6.87
CA ASN A 68 -11.78 5.63 -7.49
C ASN A 68 -10.77 4.58 -7.96
N LEU A 69 -9.68 5.01 -8.59
CA LEU A 69 -8.60 4.14 -9.05
C LEU A 69 -7.91 3.44 -7.88
N ILE A 70 -7.51 4.18 -6.83
CA ILE A 70 -6.86 3.59 -5.65
C ILE A 70 -7.79 2.55 -5.01
N ARG A 71 -9.10 2.85 -4.92
CA ARG A 71 -10.04 1.92 -4.31
C ARG A 71 -10.23 0.65 -5.12
N ALA A 72 -10.50 0.77 -6.41
CA ALA A 72 -10.76 -0.37 -7.28
C ALA A 72 -9.56 -1.33 -7.39
N HIS A 73 -8.34 -0.78 -7.44
CA HIS A 73 -7.14 -1.58 -7.69
C HIS A 73 -6.40 -1.99 -6.41
N VAL A 74 -6.56 -1.28 -5.30
CA VAL A 74 -5.86 -1.57 -4.03
C VAL A 74 -6.84 -1.80 -2.89
N ILE A 75 -7.62 -0.79 -2.47
CA ILE A 75 -8.39 -0.86 -1.21
C ILE A 75 -9.37 -2.02 -1.21
N ASP A 76 -10.16 -2.19 -2.27
CA ASP A 76 -11.18 -3.25 -2.35
C ASP A 76 -10.55 -4.66 -2.37
N GLN A 77 -9.26 -4.78 -2.67
CA GLN A 77 -8.52 -6.05 -2.63
C GLN A 77 -8.00 -6.41 -1.23
N VAL A 78 -7.85 -5.42 -0.34
CA VAL A 78 -7.19 -5.61 0.98
C VAL A 78 -8.09 -5.29 2.17
N ASP A 79 -9.15 -4.51 1.98
CA ASP A 79 -10.04 -4.10 3.07
C ASP A 79 -10.89 -5.26 3.58
N HIS A 80 -10.92 -5.40 4.91
CA HIS A 80 -11.52 -6.50 5.64
C HIS A 80 -11.03 -7.89 5.20
N LYS A 81 -9.73 -8.00 4.85
CA LYS A 81 -9.08 -9.24 4.40
C LYS A 81 -7.94 -9.68 5.31
N ASN A 82 -7.54 -10.94 5.18
CA ASN A 82 -6.24 -11.42 5.63
C ASN A 82 -5.20 -11.29 4.49
N LEU A 83 -4.18 -10.45 4.67
CA LEU A 83 -3.16 -10.16 3.64
C LEU A 83 -2.39 -11.41 3.21
N ASN A 84 -2.21 -12.40 4.08
CA ASN A 84 -1.47 -13.61 3.76
C ASN A 84 -2.31 -14.65 3.02
N LEU A 85 -3.64 -14.63 3.16
CA LEU A 85 -4.54 -15.69 2.69
C LEU A 85 -5.43 -15.25 1.53
N ASP A 86 -5.95 -14.02 1.58
CA ASP A 86 -7.03 -13.56 0.71
C ASP A 86 -6.55 -12.64 -0.41
N VAL A 87 -5.29 -12.19 -0.36
CA VAL A 87 -4.74 -11.17 -1.27
C VAL A 87 -3.75 -11.82 -2.25
N PRO A 88 -4.16 -12.07 -3.53
CA PRO A 88 -3.37 -12.88 -4.45
C PRO A 88 -1.96 -12.33 -4.72
N PHE A 89 -1.79 -11.01 -4.81
CA PHE A 89 -0.47 -10.40 -5.05
C PHE A 89 0.47 -10.46 -3.83
N MET A 90 -0.04 -10.83 -2.65
CA MET A 90 0.75 -11.10 -1.45
C MET A 90 1.01 -12.59 -1.23
N ALA A 91 0.47 -13.48 -2.07
CA ALA A 91 0.69 -14.91 -1.96
C ALA A 91 2.19 -15.25 -2.01
N GLY A 92 2.68 -15.95 -0.99
CA GLY A 92 4.09 -16.32 -0.85
C GLY A 92 5.03 -15.18 -0.48
N GLN A 93 4.54 -13.97 -0.26
CA GLN A 93 5.31 -12.82 0.22
C GLN A 93 5.25 -12.73 1.74
N LEU A 94 6.28 -12.13 2.35
CA LEU A 94 6.18 -11.69 3.75
C LEU A 94 5.27 -10.45 3.78
N ALA A 95 4.21 -10.49 4.61
CA ALA A 95 3.24 -9.41 4.71
C ALA A 95 3.75 -8.23 5.57
N SER A 96 4.98 -7.76 5.33
CA SER A 96 5.49 -6.55 5.97
C SER A 96 4.97 -5.29 5.27
N THR A 97 4.94 -4.17 5.98
CA THR A 97 4.51 -2.87 5.46
C THR A 97 5.35 -2.44 4.25
N GLU A 98 6.64 -2.77 4.23
CA GLU A 98 7.55 -2.54 3.10
C GLU A 98 7.15 -3.32 1.86
N ASN A 99 6.88 -4.62 1.99
CA ASN A 99 6.47 -5.43 0.84
C ASN A 99 5.08 -5.03 0.33
N LEU A 100 4.19 -4.65 1.24
CA LEU A 100 2.84 -4.22 0.88
C LEU A 100 2.87 -2.91 0.07
N VAL A 101 3.65 -1.91 0.49
CA VAL A 101 3.75 -0.64 -0.24
C VAL A 101 4.42 -0.82 -1.62
N VAL A 102 5.39 -1.74 -1.75
CA VAL A 102 5.99 -2.08 -3.05
C VAL A 102 4.97 -2.78 -3.96
N ALA A 103 4.13 -3.67 -3.43
CA ALA A 103 3.07 -4.31 -4.19
C ALA A 103 2.04 -3.29 -4.69
N PHE A 104 1.62 -2.37 -3.82
CA PHE A 104 0.70 -1.28 -4.19
C PHE A 104 1.30 -0.37 -5.25
N TRP A 105 2.59 -0.06 -5.18
CA TRP A 105 3.27 0.73 -6.21
C TRP A 105 3.19 0.08 -7.59
N LYS A 106 3.51 -1.22 -7.67
CA LYS A 106 3.49 -1.99 -8.93
C LYS A 106 2.10 -2.00 -9.57
N ILE A 107 1.05 -1.93 -8.75
CA ILE A 107 -0.34 -1.85 -9.20
C ILE A 107 -0.68 -0.42 -9.64
N LEU A 108 -0.45 0.58 -8.77
CA LEU A 108 -0.96 1.94 -8.98
C LEU A 108 -0.21 2.71 -10.07
N GLN A 109 1.09 2.49 -10.23
CA GLN A 109 1.89 3.24 -11.21
C GLN A 109 1.33 3.14 -12.64
N PRO A 110 1.15 1.94 -13.24
CA PRO A 110 0.64 1.83 -14.61
C PRO A 110 -0.81 2.30 -14.76
N GLU A 111 -1.64 2.18 -13.71
CA GLU A 111 -3.03 2.64 -13.77
C GLU A 111 -3.12 4.17 -13.76
N ILE A 112 -2.29 4.86 -12.97
CA ILE A 112 -2.25 6.32 -12.95
C ILE A 112 -1.78 6.87 -14.30
N GLU A 113 -0.77 6.25 -14.90
CA GLU A 113 -0.22 6.63 -16.21
C GLU A 113 -1.24 6.46 -17.36
N GLN A 114 -2.26 5.62 -17.19
CA GLN A 114 -3.33 5.44 -18.19
C GLN A 114 -4.37 6.57 -18.18
N ILE A 115 -4.61 7.19 -17.02
CA ILE A 115 -5.71 8.17 -16.85
C ILE A 115 -5.22 9.62 -16.78
N SER A 116 -3.91 9.86 -16.62
CA SER A 116 -3.37 11.19 -16.42
C SER A 116 -1.88 11.28 -16.84
N PRO A 117 -1.41 12.46 -17.32
CA PRO A 117 0.02 12.73 -17.46
C PRO A 117 0.76 12.90 -16.11
N ALA A 118 0.04 12.86 -14.98
CA ALA A 118 0.64 12.84 -13.66
C ALA A 118 1.46 11.55 -13.46
N ARG A 119 2.49 11.63 -12.62
CA ARG A 119 3.32 10.47 -12.28
C ARG A 119 3.16 10.16 -10.80
N LEU A 120 3.08 8.88 -10.47
CA LEU A 120 3.19 8.44 -9.08
C LEU A 120 4.52 8.94 -8.50
N HIS A 121 4.47 9.55 -7.32
CA HIS A 121 5.65 10.13 -6.67
C HIS A 121 6.05 9.38 -5.41
N SER A 122 5.11 9.17 -4.50
CA SER A 122 5.34 8.39 -3.29
C SER A 122 4.08 7.68 -2.85
N LEU A 123 4.26 6.52 -2.23
CA LEU A 123 3.25 5.84 -1.44
C LEU A 123 3.73 5.83 0.00
N LYS A 124 2.90 6.32 0.91
CA LYS A 124 3.16 6.26 2.34
C LYS A 124 2.09 5.43 3.02
N LEU A 125 2.49 4.32 3.62
CA LEU A 125 1.61 3.37 4.27
C LEU A 125 1.87 3.39 5.77
N TYR A 126 0.89 3.83 6.54
CA TYR A 126 0.88 3.74 7.99
C TYR A 126 0.29 2.39 8.39
N GLU A 127 1.09 1.57 9.05
CA GLU A 127 0.60 0.38 9.77
C GLU A 127 0.02 0.78 11.12
N THR A 128 0.66 1.75 11.77
CA THR A 128 0.13 2.43 12.95
C THR A 128 0.47 3.92 12.87
N PRO A 129 -0.09 4.79 13.73
CA PRO A 129 0.30 6.21 13.75
C PRO A 129 1.81 6.46 14.00
N ARG A 130 2.54 5.45 14.51
CA ARG A 130 3.97 5.53 14.84
C ARG A 130 4.86 4.76 13.88
N ASN A 131 4.30 3.86 13.08
CA ASN A 131 5.04 2.99 12.17
C ASN A 131 4.50 3.20 10.75
N PHE A 132 5.32 3.74 9.87
CA PHE A 132 4.97 3.94 8.49
C PHE A 132 6.17 3.72 7.58
N VAL A 133 5.88 3.28 6.36
CA VAL A 133 6.86 3.13 5.29
C VAL A 133 6.50 4.11 4.20
N GLU A 134 7.49 4.78 3.63
CA GLU A 134 7.32 5.62 2.46
C GLU A 134 8.23 5.11 1.33
N TYR A 135 7.62 4.86 0.18
CA TYR A 135 8.28 4.31 -1.00
C TYR A 135 8.11 5.28 -2.17
N PHE A 136 9.23 5.56 -2.85
CA PHE A 136 9.31 6.57 -3.93
C PHE A 136 9.46 5.94 -5.33
N GLY A 137 9.36 4.61 -5.42
CA GLY A 137 9.72 3.86 -6.61
C GLY A 137 11.21 3.49 -6.65
N GLU A 138 11.53 2.46 -7.43
CA GLU A 138 12.90 2.15 -7.84
C GLU A 138 13.32 3.13 -8.95
N GLU A 139 14.64 3.40 -9.06
CA GLU A 139 15.21 4.18 -10.18
C GLU A 139 15.13 3.45 -11.52
#